data_AF-A0ABC8M6Z3-F1
#
_entry.id   AF-A0ABC8M6Z3-F1
#
_cell.length_a   1.000
_cell.length_b   1.000
_cell.length_c   1.000
_cell.angle_alpha   90.00
_cell.angle_beta   90.00
_cell.angle_gamma   90.00
#
_symmetry.space_group_name_H-M   'P 1'
#
loop_
_entity.id
_entity.type
_entity.pdbx_description
1 polymer ?
#
loop_
_entity_poly.entity_id
_entity_poly.type
_entity_poly.pdbx_seq_one_letter_code
_entity_poly.pdbx_strand_id
1 'polypeptide(L)'
;MWKWSTVKRIPVYGGSFFSMKHMVFAPADLSWSCSFSAMHSLIDTGGENSDSVSKFISRTDYTNLLDTYGRDGNLSAAYDLLQSLQDKNICFPVSVFKNLLAAAGEQNDTKLSCRAFRLMLFQAGRPLSSDCYLNLARAFINTDDCVPLLCLLKEVSESSLPCRLIVINRTILAFAESRQVDKVLMILEEMKEWECKPDVITYNSVLDILGRAGLVNEMLRLLSSMKEDCDVSLDIITYNTVLNGMRRACRFDMCLVLYEEMVQCGIEPDLLSYTAVIDSLGRSGKTKEALRLFDEMKEREIRPSVYAYRALIDCLKKSGEFQMALELSDELKNSSTLDLAGPQDFKRYLRPHRR
;
A
#
# COMPACT_ATOMS: atom_id res chain seq x y z
N MET A 1 -19.00 38.81 36.32
CA MET A 1 -19.08 39.87 35.30
C MET A 1 -19.79 39.32 34.07
N TRP A 2 -20.61 40.15 33.45
CA TRP A 2 -21.56 39.83 32.38
C TRP A 2 -20.85 39.49 31.04
N LYS A 3 -21.44 38.62 30.20
CA LYS A 3 -22.15 39.04 28.97
C LYS A 3 -22.72 37.86 28.17
N TRP A 4 -23.87 38.16 27.56
CA TRP A 4 -24.70 37.33 26.69
C TRP A 4 -24.16 37.23 25.27
N SER A 5 -24.63 36.22 24.49
CA SER A 5 -25.45 36.49 23.29
C SER A 5 -26.10 35.24 22.70
N THR A 6 -27.40 35.33 22.47
CA THR A 6 -28.24 34.41 21.69
C THR A 6 -28.29 34.90 20.24
N VAL A 7 -28.20 34.01 19.25
CA VAL A 7 -28.79 34.23 17.92
C VAL A 7 -29.52 32.96 17.48
N LYS A 8 -30.84 33.07 17.32
CA LYS A 8 -31.77 32.09 16.72
C LYS A 8 -31.57 32.01 15.19
N ARG A 9 -31.95 30.88 14.56
CA ARG A 9 -33.05 30.76 13.56
C ARG A 9 -33.19 29.29 13.08
N ILE A 10 -34.28 28.58 13.42
CA ILE A 10 -35.58 28.37 12.71
C ILE A 10 -35.59 27.05 11.90
N PRO A 11 -36.69 26.25 11.96
CA PRO A 11 -36.75 24.85 11.54
C PRO A 11 -37.27 24.68 10.11
N VAL A 12 -37.06 23.50 9.53
CA VAL A 12 -37.79 23.05 8.32
C VAL A 12 -38.68 21.87 8.70
N TYR A 13 -39.96 22.09 8.42
CA TYR A 13 -41.13 21.23 8.64
C TYR A 13 -41.11 19.95 7.79
N GLY A 14 -41.69 18.87 8.34
CA GLY A 14 -42.56 17.97 7.58
C GLY A 14 -42.35 16.46 7.79
N GLY A 15 -43.28 15.81 8.50
CA GLY A 15 -43.54 14.36 8.36
C GLY A 15 -43.54 13.54 9.66
N SER A 16 -44.65 13.57 10.40
CA SER A 16 -44.96 12.71 11.55
C SER A 16 -45.47 11.34 11.09
N PHE A 17 -45.15 10.24 11.79
CA PHE A 17 -46.16 9.28 12.29
C PHE A 17 -45.63 8.33 13.40
N PHE A 18 -46.44 8.22 14.45
CA PHE A 18 -46.34 7.46 15.71
C PHE A 18 -46.44 5.92 15.53
N SER A 19 -45.74 5.08 16.32
CA SER A 19 -46.25 4.30 17.50
C SER A 19 -45.78 2.83 17.30
N MET A 20 -45.36 1.98 18.24
CA MET A 20 -45.40 1.93 19.71
C MET A 20 -44.47 0.78 20.19
N LYS A 21 -43.98 0.87 21.43
CA LYS A 21 -43.55 -0.22 22.33
C LYS A 21 -42.22 -0.94 22.03
N HIS A 22 -41.14 -0.49 22.67
CA HIS A 22 -40.60 -1.16 23.86
C HIS A 22 -39.95 -0.11 24.77
N MET A 23 -40.54 0.05 25.94
CA MET A 23 -40.06 0.88 27.04
C MET A 23 -39.08 0.02 27.83
N VAL A 24 -37.81 0.40 27.90
CA VAL A 24 -36.90 -0.12 28.93
C VAL A 24 -36.39 1.09 29.68
N PHE A 25 -36.75 1.14 30.97
CA PHE A 25 -36.29 2.14 31.92
C PHE A 25 -34.76 2.18 31.93
N ALA A 26 -34.20 3.35 31.63
CA ALA A 26 -32.82 3.64 31.97
C ALA A 26 -32.77 4.05 33.45
N PRO A 27 -31.98 3.39 34.30
CA PRO A 27 -31.60 3.96 35.58
C PRO A 27 -30.58 5.07 35.30
N ALA A 28 -30.99 6.31 35.56
CA ALA A 28 -30.05 7.34 35.94
C ALA A 28 -29.52 6.95 37.33
N ASP A 29 -28.30 6.46 37.36
CA ASP A 29 -27.33 6.49 38.46
C ASP A 29 -26.31 5.41 38.13
N LEU A 30 -25.08 5.83 37.85
CA LEU A 30 -23.82 5.13 38.05
C LEU A 30 -22.76 6.00 37.36
N SER A 31 -22.49 7.16 37.97
CA SER A 31 -21.21 7.84 37.88
C SER A 31 -20.14 6.88 38.38
N TRP A 32 -19.62 6.02 37.50
CA TRP A 32 -18.48 5.17 37.80
C TRP A 32 -17.27 5.76 37.10
N SER A 33 -16.75 6.82 37.73
CA SER A 33 -15.32 6.97 37.95
C SER A 33 -14.81 5.73 38.70
N CYS A 34 -14.88 4.56 38.08
CA CYS A 34 -14.16 3.39 38.55
C CYS A 34 -12.78 3.50 37.93
N SER A 35 -11.85 4.06 38.70
CA SER A 35 -10.44 3.80 38.44
C SER A 35 -10.28 2.30 38.17
N PHE A 36 -9.71 1.96 37.01
CA PHE A 36 -9.43 0.57 36.62
C PHE A 36 -8.74 -0.24 37.73
N SER A 37 -8.14 0.42 38.74
CA SER A 37 -7.56 -0.19 39.94
C SER A 37 -8.51 -1.15 40.69
N ALA A 38 -9.82 -0.89 40.71
CA ALA A 38 -10.77 -1.67 41.52
C ALA A 38 -11.12 -3.04 40.91
N MET A 39 -10.93 -3.25 39.60
CA MET A 39 -11.24 -4.53 38.94
C MET A 39 -10.08 -5.53 39.02
N HIS A 40 -8.96 -5.15 39.67
CA HIS A 40 -7.66 -5.76 39.43
C HIS A 40 -6.95 -6.33 40.66
N SER A 41 -7.66 -6.60 41.75
CA SER A 41 -7.09 -7.30 42.92
C SER A 41 -7.14 -8.83 42.85
N LEU A 42 -7.49 -9.44 41.69
CA LEU A 42 -7.78 -10.88 41.60
C LEU A 42 -7.15 -11.56 40.37
N ILE A 43 -5.84 -11.40 40.18
CA ILE A 43 -5.08 -12.26 39.25
C ILE A 43 -3.92 -12.85 40.03
N ASP A 44 -4.07 -14.12 40.38
CA ASP A 44 -3.06 -14.89 41.09
C ASP A 44 -1.95 -15.34 40.13
N THR A 45 -0.72 -15.05 40.51
CA THR A 45 0.49 -15.67 39.95
C THR A 45 0.66 -17.04 40.60
N GLY A 46 -0.17 -18.00 40.22
CA GLY A 46 -0.02 -19.43 40.49
C GLY A 46 0.18 -19.85 41.96
N GLY A 47 -0.87 -20.39 42.57
CA GLY A 47 -0.75 -21.33 43.69
C GLY A 47 -2.09 -21.95 44.06
N GLU A 48 -2.16 -23.28 44.08
CA GLU A 48 -3.35 -24.03 44.52
C GLU A 48 -3.71 -23.70 45.99
N ASN A 49 -4.92 -23.20 46.25
CA ASN A 49 -5.93 -23.81 47.16
C ASN A 49 -7.06 -22.86 47.61
N SER A 50 -8.25 -23.48 47.71
CA SER A 50 -9.42 -23.19 48.55
C SER A 50 -10.29 -21.94 48.31
N ASP A 51 -11.54 -22.23 47.90
CA ASP A 51 -12.81 -21.72 48.41
C ASP A 51 -13.01 -20.21 48.59
N SER A 52 -13.39 -19.54 47.51
CA SER A 52 -14.50 -18.56 47.51
C SER A 52 -14.90 -18.21 46.08
N VAL A 53 -16.20 -18.15 45.84
CA VAL A 53 -16.81 -17.83 44.54
C VAL A 53 -16.50 -16.36 44.18
N SER A 54 -15.37 -16.13 43.53
CA SER A 54 -15.08 -14.92 42.76
C SER A 54 -14.87 -15.34 41.30
N LYS A 55 -15.68 -14.81 40.39
CA LYS A 55 -15.56 -15.09 38.95
C LYS A 55 -14.21 -14.58 38.46
N PHE A 56 -13.22 -15.47 38.39
CA PHE A 56 -11.97 -15.21 37.70
C PHE A 56 -12.25 -14.91 36.23
N ILE A 57 -11.94 -13.69 35.77
CA ILE A 57 -12.06 -13.31 34.35
C ILE A 57 -10.90 -13.98 33.62
N SER A 58 -11.22 -14.94 32.77
CA SER A 58 -10.24 -15.73 32.03
C SER A 58 -9.65 -14.92 30.86
N ARG A 59 -8.48 -15.33 30.36
CA ARG A 59 -7.89 -14.76 29.12
C ARG A 59 -8.90 -14.76 27.95
N THR A 60 -9.75 -15.78 27.89
CA THR A 60 -10.84 -15.95 26.93
C THR A 60 -11.96 -14.91 27.05
N ASP A 61 -12.19 -14.37 28.25
CA ASP A 61 -13.23 -13.35 28.46
C ASP A 61 -12.76 -11.99 27.94
N TYR A 62 -11.48 -11.65 28.13
CA TYR A 62 -10.90 -10.44 27.55
C TYR A 62 -10.80 -10.50 26.02
N THR A 63 -10.52 -11.66 25.43
CA THR A 63 -10.54 -11.80 23.97
C THR A 63 -11.94 -11.61 23.40
N ASN A 64 -12.95 -12.20 24.05
CA ASN A 64 -14.33 -12.04 23.62
C ASN A 64 -14.77 -10.58 23.76
N LEU A 65 -14.36 -9.90 24.84
CA LEU A 65 -14.68 -8.49 25.07
C LEU A 65 -14.06 -7.57 24.01
N LEU A 66 -12.79 -7.79 23.65
CA LEU A 66 -12.12 -7.05 22.58
C LEU A 66 -12.76 -7.31 21.21
N ASP A 67 -13.12 -8.55 20.92
CA ASP A 67 -13.85 -8.88 19.69
C ASP A 67 -15.24 -8.22 19.66
N THR A 68 -15.94 -8.14 20.80
CA THR A 68 -17.23 -7.41 20.88
C THR A 68 -17.04 -5.92 20.67
N TYR A 69 -16.04 -5.29 21.29
CA TYR A 69 -15.77 -3.86 21.06
C TYR A 69 -15.36 -3.55 19.62
N GLY A 70 -14.62 -4.45 18.97
CA GLY A 70 -14.31 -4.34 17.55
C GLY A 70 -15.57 -4.39 16.67
N ARG A 71 -16.51 -5.30 16.97
CA ARG A 71 -17.78 -5.42 16.22
C ARG A 71 -18.74 -4.27 16.49
N ASP A 72 -18.84 -3.83 17.73
CA ASP A 72 -19.74 -2.76 18.17
C ASP A 72 -19.20 -1.37 17.83
N GLY A 73 -17.95 -1.30 17.39
CA GLY A 73 -17.24 -0.07 17.04
C GLY A 73 -16.90 0.84 18.22
N ASN A 74 -16.91 0.32 19.44
CA ASN A 74 -16.48 1.06 20.62
C ASN A 74 -14.94 1.02 20.76
N LEU A 75 -14.26 1.72 19.85
CA LEU A 75 -12.80 1.66 19.73
C LEU A 75 -12.06 2.34 20.89
N SER A 76 -12.65 3.34 21.54
CA SER A 76 -12.04 3.95 22.73
C SER A 76 -11.96 2.98 23.90
N ALA A 77 -13.04 2.23 24.16
CA ALA A 77 -13.04 1.19 25.19
C ALA A 77 -12.07 0.05 24.85
N ALA A 78 -11.97 -0.32 23.57
CA ALA A 78 -10.96 -1.29 23.12
C ALA A 78 -9.53 -0.77 23.35
N TYR A 79 -9.27 0.51 23.10
CA TYR A 79 -7.97 1.14 23.34
C TYR A 79 -7.60 1.16 24.83
N ASP A 80 -8.51 1.63 25.69
CA ASP A 80 -8.29 1.70 27.14
C ASP A 80 -8.08 0.31 27.73
N LEU A 81 -8.84 -0.67 27.25
CA LEU A 81 -8.69 -2.06 27.64
C LEU A 81 -7.32 -2.60 27.21
N LEU A 82 -6.90 -2.41 25.97
CA LEU A 82 -5.55 -2.80 25.52
C LEU A 82 -4.44 -2.14 26.35
N GLN A 83 -4.59 -0.87 26.71
CA GLN A 83 -3.65 -0.15 27.57
C GLN A 83 -3.55 -0.82 28.94
N SER A 84 -4.68 -1.03 29.61
CA SER A 84 -4.71 -1.65 30.94
C SER A 84 -4.15 -3.08 30.97
N LEU A 85 -4.28 -3.81 29.87
CA LEU A 85 -3.84 -5.19 29.74
C LEU A 85 -2.35 -5.30 29.41
N GLN A 86 -1.78 -4.33 28.68
CA GLN A 86 -0.33 -4.23 28.47
C GLN A 86 0.40 -3.95 29.78
N ASP A 87 -0.14 -3.07 30.62
CA ASP A 87 0.44 -2.76 31.95
C ASP A 87 0.49 -4.02 32.86
N LYS A 88 -0.24 -5.07 32.51
CA LYS A 88 -0.33 -6.36 33.22
C LYS A 88 0.40 -7.50 32.52
N ASN A 89 1.08 -7.25 31.40
CA ASN A 89 1.79 -8.26 30.60
C ASN A 89 0.92 -9.47 30.18
N ILE A 90 -0.37 -9.27 29.87
CA ILE A 90 -1.24 -10.35 29.42
C ILE A 90 -1.10 -10.56 27.91
N CYS A 91 -0.55 -11.71 27.49
CA CYS A 91 -0.42 -12.06 26.06
C CYS A 91 -1.75 -12.59 25.47
N PHE A 92 -2.13 -12.08 24.30
CA PHE A 92 -3.32 -12.50 23.56
C PHE A 92 -2.97 -13.23 22.25
N PRO A 93 -3.90 -14.01 21.67
CA PRO A 93 -3.71 -14.53 20.32
C PRO A 93 -3.63 -13.41 19.28
N VAL A 94 -2.75 -13.58 18.27
CA VAL A 94 -2.58 -12.64 17.14
C VAL A 94 -3.91 -12.39 16.38
N SER A 95 -4.85 -13.35 16.43
CA SER A 95 -6.16 -13.23 15.79
C SER A 95 -7.01 -12.08 16.34
N VAL A 96 -6.93 -11.80 17.63
CA VAL A 96 -7.71 -10.73 18.28
C VAL A 96 -7.25 -9.37 17.78
N PHE A 97 -5.94 -9.17 17.74
CA PHE A 97 -5.35 -7.94 17.20
C PHE A 97 -5.63 -7.77 15.70
N LYS A 98 -5.69 -8.87 14.93
CA LYS A 98 -6.07 -8.82 13.51
C LYS A 98 -7.50 -8.30 13.32
N ASN A 99 -8.45 -8.76 14.14
CA ASN A 99 -9.84 -8.28 14.10
C ASN A 99 -9.94 -6.81 14.49
N LEU A 100 -9.24 -6.42 15.57
CA LEU A 100 -9.19 -5.03 16.02
C LEU A 100 -8.57 -4.10 14.97
N LEU A 101 -7.49 -4.53 14.31
CA LEU A 101 -6.87 -3.76 13.23
C LEU A 101 -7.82 -3.57 12.04
N ALA A 102 -8.62 -4.57 11.70
CA ALA A 102 -9.64 -4.46 10.66
C ALA A 102 -10.72 -3.44 11.06
N ALA A 103 -11.26 -3.54 12.29
CA ALA A 103 -12.29 -2.63 12.80
C ALA A 103 -11.77 -1.18 12.93
N ALA A 104 -10.54 -1.00 13.43
CA ALA A 104 -9.89 0.31 13.54
C ALA A 104 -9.62 0.93 12.17
N GLY A 105 -9.23 0.11 11.19
CA GLY A 105 -9.06 0.53 9.80
C GLY A 105 -10.35 1.02 9.14
N GLU A 106 -11.50 0.40 9.44
CA GLU A 106 -12.80 0.84 8.92
C GLU A 106 -13.29 2.16 9.50
N GLN A 107 -12.90 2.48 10.74
CA GLN A 107 -13.31 3.70 11.43
C GLN A 107 -12.28 4.83 11.37
N ASN A 108 -11.19 4.64 10.63
CA ASN A 108 -10.07 5.58 10.52
C ASN A 108 -9.42 5.92 11.90
N ASP A 109 -9.43 4.98 12.85
CA ASP A 109 -8.75 5.17 14.14
C ASP A 109 -7.26 4.85 13.97
N THR A 110 -6.46 5.90 13.77
CA THR A 110 -5.02 5.81 13.53
C THR A 110 -4.26 5.27 14.75
N LYS A 111 -4.68 5.65 15.97
CA LYS A 111 -3.98 5.30 17.21
C LYS A 111 -4.18 3.82 17.55
N LEU A 112 -5.42 3.35 17.49
CA LEU A 112 -5.74 1.95 17.75
C LEU A 112 -5.13 1.05 16.67
N SER A 113 -5.18 1.47 15.39
CA SER A 113 -4.58 0.72 14.28
C SER A 113 -3.07 0.53 14.44
N CYS A 114 -2.33 1.62 14.72
CA CYS A 114 -0.89 1.54 14.96
C CYS A 114 -0.56 0.65 16.18
N ARG A 115 -1.36 0.73 17.24
CA ARG A 115 -1.11 -0.05 18.46
C ARG A 115 -1.39 -1.54 18.27
N ALA A 116 -2.51 -1.90 17.64
CA ALA A 116 -2.82 -3.28 17.29
C ALA A 116 -1.74 -3.86 16.36
N PHE A 117 -1.32 -3.10 15.33
CA PHE A 117 -0.27 -3.52 14.41
C PHE A 117 1.08 -3.73 15.12
N ARG A 118 1.47 -2.80 16.01
CA ARG A 118 2.67 -2.91 16.83
C ARG A 118 2.68 -4.20 17.64
N LEU A 119 1.62 -4.45 18.40
CA LEU A 119 1.51 -5.65 19.25
C LEU A 119 1.60 -6.94 18.42
N MET A 120 0.94 -6.98 17.26
CA MET A 120 1.04 -8.12 16.34
C MET A 120 2.47 -8.34 15.86
N LEU A 121 3.18 -7.28 15.48
CA LEU A 121 4.53 -7.37 14.93
C LEU A 121 5.52 -7.91 15.97
N PHE A 122 5.51 -7.36 17.18
CA PHE A 122 6.43 -7.77 18.25
C PHE A 122 6.11 -9.18 18.78
N GLN A 123 4.83 -9.56 18.82
CA GLN A 123 4.46 -10.91 19.23
C GLN A 123 4.81 -11.96 18.15
N ALA A 124 4.61 -11.63 16.87
CA ALA A 124 4.87 -12.56 15.78
C ALA A 124 6.38 -12.69 15.47
N GLY A 125 7.17 -11.63 15.69
CA GLY A 125 8.61 -11.60 15.39
C GLY A 125 8.94 -11.76 13.90
N ARG A 126 7.93 -11.63 13.01
CA ARG A 126 8.03 -11.87 11.56
C ARG A 126 7.08 -10.94 10.80
N PRO A 127 7.30 -10.73 9.48
CA PRO A 127 6.38 -9.94 8.67
C PRO A 127 4.94 -10.45 8.75
N LEU A 128 3.99 -9.53 8.93
CA LEU A 128 2.55 -9.82 8.96
C LEU A 128 1.99 -10.16 7.56
N SER A 129 0.72 -10.58 7.48
CA SER A 129 0.03 -10.80 6.19
C SER A 129 -0.25 -9.48 5.46
N SER A 130 -0.42 -9.51 4.13
CA SER A 130 -0.69 -8.29 3.33
C SER A 130 -1.94 -7.54 3.82
N ASP A 131 -2.98 -8.26 4.22
CA ASP A 131 -4.22 -7.67 4.75
C ASP A 131 -3.97 -6.78 5.97
N CYS A 132 -2.97 -7.11 6.81
CA CYS A 132 -2.65 -6.30 7.99
C CYS A 132 -2.10 -4.93 7.57
N TYR A 133 -1.20 -4.89 6.58
CA TYR A 133 -0.66 -3.63 6.07
C TYR A 133 -1.73 -2.80 5.34
N LEU A 134 -2.63 -3.47 4.60
CA LEU A 134 -3.74 -2.80 3.93
C LEU A 134 -4.76 -2.22 4.91
N ASN A 135 -5.09 -2.94 6.00
CA ASN A 135 -5.97 -2.41 7.04
C ASN A 135 -5.31 -1.26 7.80
N LEU A 136 -3.99 -1.32 8.05
CA LEU A 136 -3.23 -0.20 8.59
C LEU A 136 -3.33 1.01 7.65
N ALA A 137 -3.02 0.84 6.36
CA ALA A 137 -3.10 1.92 5.37
C ALA A 137 -4.52 2.51 5.29
N ARG A 138 -5.56 1.67 5.37
CA ARG A 138 -6.97 2.08 5.37
C ARG A 138 -7.28 3.07 6.48
N ALA A 139 -6.77 2.84 7.69
CA ALA A 139 -6.98 3.71 8.83
C ALA A 139 -6.50 5.16 8.59
N PHE A 140 -5.54 5.33 7.68
CA PHE A 140 -4.91 6.61 7.38
C PHE A 140 -5.41 7.22 6.07
N ILE A 141 -6.37 6.64 5.33
CA ILE A 141 -6.77 7.18 4.01
C ILE A 141 -7.33 8.60 4.11
N ASN A 142 -8.18 8.86 5.10
CA ASN A 142 -8.89 10.15 5.25
C ASN A 142 -8.29 11.07 6.31
N THR A 143 -7.12 10.73 6.85
CA THR A 143 -6.47 11.50 7.92
C THR A 143 -5.19 12.16 7.43
N ASP A 144 -4.98 13.40 7.88
CA ASP A 144 -3.73 14.13 7.67
C ASP A 144 -2.73 13.86 8.81
N ASP A 145 -3.23 13.44 9.98
CA ASP A 145 -2.38 13.09 11.12
C ASP A 145 -1.65 11.76 10.88
N CYS A 146 -0.41 11.88 10.43
CA CYS A 146 0.51 10.76 10.21
C CYS A 146 1.50 10.57 11.36
N VAL A 147 1.41 11.36 12.44
CA VAL A 147 2.35 11.25 13.58
C VAL A 147 2.34 9.84 14.19
N PRO A 148 1.18 9.18 14.43
CA PRO A 148 1.17 7.82 14.96
C PRO A 148 1.86 6.80 14.04
N LEU A 149 1.73 6.98 12.72
CA LEU A 149 2.37 6.13 11.72
C LEU A 149 3.89 6.29 11.73
N LEU A 150 4.38 7.54 11.71
CA LEU A 150 5.81 7.82 11.71
C LEU A 150 6.47 7.36 13.02
N CYS A 151 5.82 7.57 14.17
CA CYS A 151 6.30 7.05 15.44
C CYS A 151 6.41 5.51 15.43
N LEU A 152 5.41 4.82 14.88
CA LEU A 152 5.44 3.36 14.74
C LEU A 152 6.59 2.90 13.84
N LEU A 153 6.75 3.51 12.67
CA LEU A 153 7.79 3.12 11.72
C LEU A 153 9.20 3.43 12.21
N LYS A 154 9.37 4.54 12.93
CA LYS A 154 10.62 4.87 13.64
C LYS A 154 10.96 3.84 14.71
N GLU A 155 9.97 3.41 15.51
CA GLU A 155 10.19 2.33 16.48
C GLU A 155 10.61 1.03 15.78
N VAL A 156 9.99 0.70 14.64
CA VAL A 156 10.35 -0.49 13.86
C VAL A 156 11.77 -0.37 13.28
N SER A 157 12.19 0.80 12.82
CA SER A 157 13.52 1.02 12.26
C SER A 157 14.63 0.93 13.31
N GLU A 158 14.39 1.48 14.51
CA GLU A 158 15.31 1.44 15.67
C GLU A 158 15.29 0.08 16.40
N SER A 159 14.27 -0.76 16.16
CA SER A 159 14.17 -2.08 16.78
C SER A 159 15.21 -3.07 16.27
N SER A 160 15.58 -4.04 17.10
CA SER A 160 16.42 -5.18 16.71
C SER A 160 15.67 -6.24 15.89
N LEU A 161 14.54 -5.90 15.27
CA LEU A 161 13.75 -6.85 14.47
C LEU A 161 14.48 -7.18 13.17
N PRO A 162 14.67 -8.47 12.83
CA PRO A 162 15.36 -8.87 11.60
C PRO A 162 14.59 -8.46 10.34
N CYS A 163 13.29 -8.16 10.45
CA CYS A 163 12.39 -7.85 9.35
C CYS A 163 12.07 -6.35 9.18
N ARG A 164 12.79 -5.44 9.84
CA ARG A 164 12.53 -3.99 9.84
C ARG A 164 12.31 -3.39 8.44
N LEU A 165 13.23 -3.62 7.50
CA LEU A 165 13.14 -3.11 6.13
C LEU A 165 11.94 -3.72 5.38
N ILE A 166 11.66 -5.01 5.59
CA ILE A 166 10.52 -5.70 4.97
C ILE A 166 9.20 -5.10 5.45
N VAL A 167 9.08 -4.77 6.74
CA VAL A 167 7.88 -4.15 7.32
C VAL A 167 7.67 -2.75 6.73
N ILE A 168 8.71 -1.93 6.65
CA ILE A 168 8.61 -0.58 6.08
C ILE A 168 8.26 -0.66 4.58
N ASN A 169 8.94 -1.51 3.81
CA ASN A 169 8.67 -1.70 2.37
C ASN A 169 7.23 -2.19 2.11
N ARG A 170 6.71 -3.12 2.92
CA ARG A 170 5.31 -3.57 2.82
C ARG A 170 4.31 -2.50 3.22
N THR A 171 4.69 -1.63 4.16
CA THR A 171 3.85 -0.49 4.56
C THR A 171 3.77 0.50 3.40
N ILE A 172 4.90 0.88 2.80
CA ILE A 172 4.96 1.72 1.60
C ILE A 172 4.12 1.10 0.47
N LEU A 173 4.25 -0.20 0.23
CA LEU A 173 3.45 -0.89 -0.79
C LEU A 173 1.95 -0.81 -0.51
N ALA A 174 1.52 -0.98 0.74
CA ALA A 174 0.10 -0.89 1.11
C ALA A 174 -0.47 0.54 0.95
N PHE A 175 0.31 1.57 1.30
CA PHE A 175 -0.07 2.96 1.04
C PHE A 175 -0.08 3.28 -0.46
N ALA A 176 0.85 2.72 -1.24
CA ALA A 176 0.87 2.82 -2.69
C ALA A 176 -0.35 2.16 -3.34
N GLU A 177 -0.74 0.96 -2.90
CA GLU A 177 -1.97 0.27 -3.32
C GLU A 177 -3.22 1.09 -2.98
N SER A 178 -3.20 1.79 -1.84
CA SER A 178 -4.25 2.70 -1.39
C SER A 178 -4.20 4.09 -2.04
N ARG A 179 -3.30 4.31 -3.01
CA ARG A 179 -3.10 5.57 -3.75
C ARG A 179 -2.76 6.79 -2.89
N GLN A 180 -2.14 6.58 -1.72
CA GLN A 180 -1.75 7.63 -0.79
C GLN A 180 -0.33 8.11 -1.10
N VAL A 181 -0.17 8.90 -2.17
CA VAL A 181 1.15 9.32 -2.66
C VAL A 181 1.90 10.17 -1.63
N ASP A 182 1.22 11.14 -1.02
CA ASP A 182 1.85 12.07 -0.07
C ASP A 182 2.45 11.32 1.13
N LYS A 183 1.71 10.33 1.64
CA LYS A 183 2.16 9.49 2.76
C LYS A 183 3.33 8.59 2.37
N VAL A 184 3.35 8.06 1.15
CA VAL A 184 4.47 7.27 0.64
C VAL A 184 5.75 8.12 0.55
N LEU A 185 5.66 9.35 0.02
CA LEU A 185 6.79 10.26 -0.09
C LEU A 185 7.30 10.68 1.30
N MET A 186 6.40 11.00 2.22
CA MET A 186 6.74 11.33 3.60
C MET A 186 7.49 10.17 4.29
N ILE A 187 7.03 8.93 4.15
CA ILE A 187 7.75 7.77 4.72
C ILE A 187 9.14 7.62 4.08
N LEU A 188 9.24 7.78 2.76
CA LEU A 188 10.52 7.67 2.06
C LEU A 188 11.53 8.74 2.50
N GLU A 189 11.08 9.97 2.75
CA GLU A 189 11.92 11.05 3.27
C GLU A 189 12.42 10.74 4.68
N GLU A 190 11.53 10.30 5.57
CA GLU A 190 11.87 9.94 6.96
C GLU A 190 12.81 8.72 7.04
N MET A 191 12.73 7.77 6.10
CA MET A 191 13.66 6.64 6.04
C MET A 191 15.13 7.07 5.88
N LYS A 192 15.41 8.29 5.38
CA LYS A 192 16.78 8.81 5.27
C LYS A 192 17.38 9.16 6.63
N GLU A 193 16.53 9.56 7.58
CA GLU A 193 16.92 9.91 8.94
C GLU A 193 16.95 8.67 9.87
N TRP A 194 16.33 7.57 9.45
CA TRP A 194 16.34 6.31 10.18
C TRP A 194 17.58 5.47 9.84
N GLU A 195 17.97 4.55 10.73
CA GLU A 195 19.04 3.58 10.47
C GLU A 195 18.69 2.51 9.41
N CYS A 196 17.61 2.71 8.65
CA CYS A 196 17.07 1.79 7.65
C CYS A 196 16.94 2.49 6.29
N LYS A 197 18.05 2.51 5.54
CA LYS A 197 18.09 3.10 4.19
C LYS A 197 17.11 2.39 3.23
N PRO A 198 16.44 3.13 2.33
CA PRO A 198 15.65 2.55 1.24
C PRO A 198 16.49 1.65 0.32
N ASP A 199 15.90 0.55 -0.16
CA ASP A 199 16.51 -0.31 -1.16
C ASP A 199 15.85 -0.12 -2.53
N VAL A 200 16.37 -0.82 -3.56
CA VAL A 200 15.82 -0.78 -4.93
C VAL A 200 14.33 -1.14 -4.96
N ILE A 201 13.88 -2.03 -4.06
CA ILE A 201 12.46 -2.43 -3.98
C ILE A 201 11.62 -1.29 -3.43
N THR A 202 12.09 -0.59 -2.40
CA THR A 202 11.45 0.61 -1.86
C THR A 202 11.27 1.64 -2.96
N TYR A 203 12.37 2.00 -3.64
CA TYR A 203 12.34 3.02 -4.67
C TYR A 203 11.45 2.65 -5.86
N ASN A 204 11.53 1.41 -6.35
CA ASN A 204 10.68 0.93 -7.45
C ASN A 204 9.19 1.00 -7.08
N SER A 205 8.84 0.73 -5.81
CA SER A 205 7.46 0.86 -5.33
C SER A 205 6.98 2.32 -5.36
N VAL A 206 7.84 3.26 -4.97
CA VAL A 206 7.54 4.70 -5.01
C VAL A 206 7.45 5.22 -6.45
N LEU A 207 8.39 4.84 -7.33
CA LEU A 207 8.36 5.20 -8.75
C LEU A 207 7.07 4.71 -9.43
N ASP A 208 6.63 3.49 -9.14
CA ASP A 208 5.40 2.95 -9.72
C ASP A 208 4.16 3.75 -9.31
N ILE A 209 4.01 4.13 -8.02
CA ILE A 209 2.87 4.94 -7.61
C ILE A 209 2.92 6.36 -8.17
N LEU A 210 4.09 6.99 -8.25
CA LEU A 210 4.26 8.30 -8.90
C LEU A 210 3.88 8.24 -10.38
N GLY A 211 4.32 7.19 -11.09
CA GLY A 211 3.93 6.95 -12.48
C GLY A 211 2.44 6.68 -12.65
N ARG A 212 1.80 5.96 -11.72
CA ARG A 212 0.34 5.74 -11.70
C ARG A 212 -0.44 7.03 -11.44
N ALA A 213 0.08 7.91 -10.60
CA ALA A 213 -0.50 9.22 -10.28
C ALA A 213 -0.23 10.29 -11.35
N GLY A 214 0.68 10.04 -12.29
CA GLY A 214 1.07 11.01 -13.33
C GLY A 214 1.99 12.12 -12.82
N LEU A 215 2.58 11.97 -11.63
CA LEU A 215 3.53 12.92 -11.05
C LEU A 215 4.93 12.73 -11.66
N VAL A 216 5.03 13.04 -12.96
CA VAL A 216 6.24 12.79 -13.77
C VAL A 216 7.47 13.49 -13.21
N ASN A 217 7.33 14.74 -12.74
CA ASN A 217 8.46 15.50 -12.23
C ASN A 217 9.04 14.86 -10.96
N GLU A 218 8.19 14.44 -10.02
CA GLU A 218 8.63 13.71 -8.82
C GLU A 218 9.31 12.39 -9.18
N MET A 219 8.74 11.65 -10.13
CA MET A 219 9.30 10.38 -10.59
C MET A 219 10.71 10.56 -11.17
N LEU A 220 10.93 11.61 -11.97
CA LEU A 220 12.25 11.93 -12.54
C LEU A 220 13.24 12.42 -11.48
N ARG A 221 12.80 13.23 -10.52
CA ARG A 221 13.63 13.65 -9.38
C ARG A 221 14.08 12.46 -8.57
N LEU A 222 13.16 11.54 -8.27
CA LEU A 222 13.46 10.32 -7.53
C LEU A 222 14.44 9.43 -8.30
N LEU A 223 14.21 9.20 -9.60
CA LEU A 223 15.13 8.44 -10.44
C LEU A 223 16.53 9.07 -10.47
N SER A 224 16.63 10.41 -10.53
CA SER A 224 17.92 11.10 -10.51
C SER A 224 18.63 10.91 -9.17
N SER A 225 17.89 11.01 -8.05
CA SER A 225 18.45 10.74 -6.72
C SER A 225 18.95 9.30 -6.55
N MET A 226 18.28 8.32 -7.18
CA MET A 226 18.75 6.93 -7.18
C MET A 226 20.04 6.76 -7.98
N LYS A 227 20.24 7.53 -9.06
CA LYS A 227 21.46 7.48 -9.87
C LYS A 227 22.66 8.09 -9.16
N GLU A 228 22.41 9.08 -8.31
CA GLU A 228 23.44 9.73 -7.48
C GLU A 228 23.83 8.87 -6.26
N ASP A 229 22.93 7.99 -5.81
CA ASP A 229 23.16 7.10 -4.66
C ASP A 229 24.02 5.89 -5.05
N CYS A 230 25.25 5.85 -4.54
CA CYS A 230 26.19 4.76 -4.80
C CYS A 230 25.75 3.41 -4.20
N ASP A 231 24.87 3.42 -3.19
CA ASP A 231 24.39 2.20 -2.52
C ASP A 231 23.27 1.50 -3.34
N VAL A 232 22.76 2.14 -4.40
CA VAL A 232 21.58 1.69 -5.16
C VAL A 232 21.93 1.48 -6.63
N SER A 233 21.93 0.22 -7.08
CA SER A 233 22.06 -0.08 -8.50
C SER A 233 20.68 -0.11 -9.15
N LEU A 234 20.46 0.75 -10.14
CA LEU A 234 19.28 0.69 -10.99
C LEU A 234 19.26 -0.65 -11.74
N ASP A 235 18.07 -1.24 -11.85
CA ASP A 235 17.88 -2.48 -12.57
C ASP A 235 16.84 -2.33 -13.68
N ILE A 236 16.62 -3.41 -14.41
CA ILE A 236 15.63 -3.49 -15.47
C ILE A 236 14.19 -3.33 -14.92
N ILE A 237 13.94 -3.48 -13.61
CA ILE A 237 12.62 -3.21 -13.00
C ILE A 237 12.44 -1.70 -12.86
N THR A 238 13.48 -0.98 -12.40
CA THR A 238 13.48 0.48 -12.27
C THR A 238 13.17 1.15 -13.60
N TYR A 239 13.92 0.83 -14.66
CA TYR A 239 13.71 1.45 -15.98
C TYR A 239 12.33 1.14 -16.55
N ASN A 240 11.87 -0.11 -16.46
CA ASN A 240 10.52 -0.46 -16.93
C ASN A 240 9.41 0.25 -16.17
N THR A 241 9.59 0.46 -14.87
CA THR A 241 8.64 1.18 -14.02
C THR A 241 8.51 2.63 -14.49
N VAL A 242 9.65 3.31 -14.69
CA VAL A 242 9.68 4.70 -15.16
C VAL A 242 9.18 4.81 -16.60
N LEU A 243 9.60 3.92 -17.51
CA LEU A 243 9.13 3.89 -18.91
C LEU A 243 7.61 3.74 -18.97
N ASN A 244 7.03 2.84 -18.18
CA ASN A 244 5.58 2.67 -18.12
C ASN A 244 4.89 3.91 -17.51
N GLY A 245 5.50 4.54 -16.50
CA GLY A 245 5.04 5.81 -15.95
C GLY A 245 5.00 6.92 -17.00
N MET A 246 6.09 7.11 -17.77
CA MET A 246 6.17 8.11 -18.85
C MET A 246 5.16 7.86 -19.95
N ARG A 247 5.03 6.60 -20.38
CA ARG A 247 4.07 6.17 -21.38
C ARG A 247 2.63 6.49 -20.97
N ARG A 248 2.27 6.26 -19.69
CA ARG A 248 0.94 6.59 -19.13
C ARG A 248 0.70 8.09 -19.05
N ALA A 249 1.74 8.86 -18.75
CA ALA A 249 1.69 10.32 -18.72
C ALA A 249 1.80 10.98 -20.11
N CYS A 250 1.81 10.19 -21.18
CA CYS A 250 1.98 10.66 -22.56
C CYS A 250 3.28 11.46 -22.82
N ARG A 251 4.32 11.25 -22.00
CA ARG A 251 5.66 11.85 -22.16
C ARG A 251 6.53 10.98 -23.05
N PHE A 252 6.09 10.83 -24.30
CA PHE A 252 6.69 9.91 -25.27
C PHE A 252 8.12 10.32 -25.67
N ASP A 253 8.42 11.63 -25.62
CA ASP A 253 9.75 12.20 -25.77
C ASP A 253 10.75 11.58 -24.79
N MET A 254 10.35 11.44 -23.53
CA MET A 254 11.19 10.90 -22.46
C MET A 254 11.37 9.39 -22.54
N CYS A 255 10.43 8.65 -23.12
CA CYS A 255 10.53 7.19 -23.23
C CYS A 255 11.76 6.75 -24.02
N LEU A 256 12.07 7.42 -25.14
CA LEU A 256 13.23 7.09 -25.95
C LEU A 256 14.54 7.42 -25.22
N VAL A 257 14.61 8.58 -24.56
CA VAL A 257 15.79 9.00 -23.79
C VAL A 257 16.10 8.00 -22.68
N LEU A 258 15.08 7.58 -21.92
CA LEU A 258 15.25 6.60 -20.84
C LEU A 258 15.62 5.21 -21.36
N TYR A 259 15.15 4.83 -22.55
CA TYR A 259 15.53 3.57 -23.19
C TYR A 259 16.98 3.58 -23.64
N GLU A 260 17.42 4.65 -24.30
CA GLU A 260 18.82 4.80 -24.71
C GLU A 260 19.76 4.83 -23.50
N GLU A 261 19.36 5.52 -22.43
CA GLU A 261 20.09 5.52 -21.16
C GLU A 261 20.20 4.11 -20.57
N MET A 262 19.10 3.36 -20.52
CA MET A 262 19.10 1.97 -20.04
C MET A 262 20.10 1.10 -20.81
N VAL A 263 20.12 1.22 -22.15
CA VAL A 263 21.08 0.49 -23.01
C VAL A 263 22.52 0.95 -22.76
N GLN A 264 22.76 2.25 -22.59
CA GLN A 264 24.09 2.79 -22.28
C GLN A 264 24.62 2.34 -20.91
N CYS A 265 23.72 2.15 -19.93
CA CYS A 265 24.05 1.56 -18.63
C CYS A 265 24.31 0.04 -18.71
N GLY A 266 24.23 -0.59 -19.89
CA GLY A 266 24.43 -2.03 -20.07
C GLY A 266 23.25 -2.87 -19.58
N ILE A 267 22.08 -2.26 -19.36
CA ILE A 267 20.87 -2.98 -18.96
C ILE A 267 20.13 -3.42 -20.22
N GLU A 268 20.02 -4.73 -20.42
CA GLU A 268 19.38 -5.29 -21.61
C GLU A 268 17.87 -5.00 -21.63
N PRO A 269 17.33 -4.41 -22.70
CA PRO A 269 15.89 -4.22 -22.83
C PRO A 269 15.15 -5.56 -22.95
N ASP A 270 14.00 -5.65 -22.28
CA ASP A 270 13.10 -6.81 -22.37
C ASP A 270 11.81 -6.48 -23.13
N LEU A 271 10.92 -7.46 -23.21
CA LEU A 271 9.58 -7.34 -23.79
C LEU A 271 8.83 -6.08 -23.30
N LEU A 272 8.88 -5.80 -22.00
CA LEU A 272 8.21 -4.64 -21.39
C LEU A 272 8.84 -3.33 -21.89
N SER A 273 10.17 -3.29 -21.94
CA SER A 273 10.95 -2.14 -22.43
C SER A 273 10.59 -1.82 -23.88
N TYR A 274 10.71 -2.81 -24.78
CA TYR A 274 10.40 -2.66 -26.20
C TYR A 274 8.94 -2.28 -26.43
N THR A 275 8.00 -2.98 -25.78
CA THR A 275 6.56 -2.68 -25.94
C THR A 275 6.25 -1.26 -25.50
N ALA A 276 6.82 -0.78 -24.39
CA ALA A 276 6.57 0.57 -23.89
C ALA A 276 7.11 1.65 -24.84
N VAL A 277 8.32 1.45 -25.37
CA VAL A 277 8.97 2.42 -26.26
C VAL A 277 8.32 2.41 -27.64
N ILE A 278 8.03 1.24 -28.22
CA ILE A 278 7.33 1.13 -29.51
C ILE A 278 5.94 1.77 -29.44
N ASP A 279 5.16 1.54 -28.38
CA ASP A 279 3.86 2.21 -28.17
C ASP A 279 4.04 3.74 -28.10
N SER A 280 5.04 4.21 -27.36
CA SER A 280 5.32 5.64 -27.24
C SER A 280 5.72 6.30 -28.56
N LEU A 281 6.62 5.67 -29.33
CA LEU A 281 7.09 6.15 -30.62
C LEU A 281 5.94 6.15 -31.63
N GLY A 282 5.16 5.07 -31.67
CA GLY A 282 3.99 4.95 -32.53
C GLY A 282 2.95 6.04 -32.27
N ARG A 283 2.69 6.37 -31.00
CA ARG A 283 1.78 7.45 -30.60
C ARG A 283 2.33 8.85 -30.88
N SER A 284 3.65 9.02 -30.83
CA SER A 284 4.33 10.29 -31.15
C SER A 284 4.52 10.52 -32.66
N GLY A 285 4.14 9.57 -33.52
CA GLY A 285 4.29 9.65 -34.97
C GLY A 285 5.71 9.38 -35.48
N LYS A 286 6.60 8.88 -34.62
CA LYS A 286 7.98 8.50 -34.98
C LYS A 286 8.02 7.08 -35.57
N THR A 287 7.29 6.87 -36.67
CA THR A 287 7.04 5.54 -37.25
C THR A 287 8.31 4.76 -37.59
N LYS A 288 9.31 5.44 -38.16
CA LYS A 288 10.58 4.81 -38.59
C LYS A 288 11.38 4.25 -37.41
N GLU A 289 11.46 4.99 -36.31
CA GLU A 289 12.15 4.54 -35.10
C GLU A 289 11.39 3.37 -34.44
N ALA A 290 10.06 3.43 -34.43
CA ALA A 290 9.22 2.36 -33.90
C ALA A 290 9.41 1.04 -34.66
N LEU A 291 9.46 1.09 -36.00
CA LEU A 291 9.74 -0.07 -36.85
C LEU A 291 11.15 -0.63 -36.59
N ARG A 292 12.17 0.24 -36.54
CA ARG A 292 13.55 -0.18 -36.25
C ARG A 292 13.64 -0.94 -34.92
N LEU A 293 13.03 -0.43 -33.85
CA LEU A 293 13.05 -1.12 -32.54
C LEU A 293 12.24 -2.42 -32.55
N PHE A 294 11.21 -2.52 -33.40
CA PHE A 294 10.43 -3.74 -33.55
C PHE A 294 11.21 -4.83 -34.29
N ASP A 295 11.95 -4.47 -35.34
CA ASP A 295 12.84 -5.38 -36.04
C ASP A 295 13.98 -5.84 -35.12
N GLU A 296 14.59 -4.92 -34.37
CA GLU A 296 15.60 -5.23 -33.36
C GLU A 296 15.06 -6.20 -32.28
N MET A 297 13.83 -5.99 -31.82
CA MET A 297 13.17 -6.88 -30.86
C MET A 297 13.05 -8.31 -31.42
N LYS A 298 12.69 -8.46 -32.70
CA LYS A 298 12.62 -9.77 -33.39
C LYS A 298 14.00 -10.39 -33.59
N GLU A 299 15.00 -9.60 -33.98
CA GLU A 299 16.40 -10.05 -34.13
C GLU A 299 16.98 -10.59 -32.83
N ARG A 300 16.60 -10.01 -31.69
CA ARG A 300 16.95 -10.49 -30.34
C ARG A 300 16.10 -11.66 -29.86
N GLU A 301 15.28 -12.26 -30.72
CA GLU A 301 14.37 -13.37 -30.41
C GLU A 301 13.34 -13.06 -29.30
N ILE A 302 13.06 -11.78 -29.04
CA ILE A 302 12.04 -11.36 -28.08
C ILE A 302 10.69 -11.36 -28.80
N ARG A 303 9.78 -12.25 -28.37
CA ARG A 303 8.46 -12.40 -28.99
C ARG A 303 7.64 -11.10 -28.88
N PRO A 304 7.22 -10.49 -29.99
CA PRO A 304 6.40 -9.29 -29.94
C PRO A 304 5.04 -9.55 -29.30
N SER A 305 4.50 -8.56 -28.61
CA SER A 305 3.15 -8.62 -28.06
C SER A 305 2.12 -8.09 -29.06
N VAL A 306 0.86 -8.49 -28.89
CA VAL A 306 -0.27 -7.90 -29.63
C VAL A 306 -0.31 -6.37 -29.47
N TYR A 307 0.14 -5.84 -28.32
CA TYR A 307 0.20 -4.41 -28.07
C TYR A 307 1.22 -3.71 -28.96
N ALA A 308 2.41 -4.29 -29.16
CA ALA A 308 3.43 -3.75 -30.04
C ALA A 308 2.95 -3.72 -31.51
N TYR A 309 2.36 -4.81 -32.00
CA TYR A 309 1.76 -4.86 -33.34
C TYR A 309 0.67 -3.80 -33.53
N ARG A 310 -0.27 -3.70 -32.58
CA ARG A 310 -1.37 -2.72 -32.68
C ARG A 310 -0.84 -1.29 -32.72
N ALA A 311 0.13 -0.96 -31.86
CA ALA A 311 0.74 0.37 -31.84
C ALA A 311 1.39 0.74 -33.19
N LEU A 312 2.10 -0.21 -33.81
CA LEU A 312 2.73 -0.01 -35.12
C LEU A 312 1.71 0.11 -36.25
N ILE A 313 0.72 -0.78 -36.30
CA ILE A 313 -0.34 -0.74 -37.32
C ILE A 313 -1.11 0.59 -37.25
N ASP A 314 -1.45 1.05 -36.05
CA ASP A 314 -2.13 2.34 -35.87
C ASP A 314 -1.24 3.53 -36.24
N CYS A 315 0.07 3.44 -35.97
CA CYS A 315 1.03 4.45 -36.38
C CYS A 315 1.17 4.53 -37.91
N LEU A 316 1.33 3.39 -38.58
CA LEU A 316 1.47 3.29 -40.04
C LEU A 316 0.23 3.78 -40.77
N LYS A 317 -0.96 3.47 -40.25
CA LYS A 317 -2.22 4.02 -40.78
C LYS A 317 -2.26 5.54 -40.69
N LYS A 318 -1.75 6.13 -39.60
CA LYS A 318 -1.70 7.59 -39.41
C LYS A 318 -0.64 8.25 -40.29
N SER A 319 0.47 7.59 -40.58
CA SER A 319 1.51 8.10 -41.49
C SER A 319 1.20 7.88 -42.97
N GLY A 320 0.10 7.18 -43.30
CA GLY A 320 -0.31 6.89 -44.68
C GLY A 320 0.39 5.69 -45.32
N GLU A 321 1.19 4.94 -44.55
CA GLU A 321 1.92 3.76 -45.00
C GLU A 321 1.03 2.50 -44.92
N PHE A 322 -0.10 2.53 -45.64
CA PHE A 322 -1.15 1.51 -45.56
C PHE A 322 -0.68 0.11 -45.96
N GLN A 323 0.25 0.01 -46.91
CA GLN A 323 0.76 -1.27 -47.40
C GLN A 323 1.50 -2.03 -46.28
N MET A 324 2.42 -1.37 -45.59
CA MET A 324 3.13 -1.95 -44.45
C MET A 324 2.19 -2.25 -43.27
N ALA A 325 1.16 -1.40 -43.07
CA ALA A 325 0.14 -1.66 -42.05
C ALA A 325 -0.66 -2.94 -42.35
N LEU A 326 -0.93 -3.25 -43.62
CA LEU A 326 -1.58 -4.48 -44.04
C LEU A 326 -0.65 -5.68 -43.84
N GLU A 327 0.62 -5.56 -44.23
CA GLU A 327 1.63 -6.61 -44.05
C GLU A 327 1.78 -7.01 -42.58
N LEU A 328 1.94 -6.04 -41.66
CA LEU A 328 1.97 -6.31 -40.23
C LEU A 328 0.64 -6.86 -39.69
N SER A 329 -0.50 -6.46 -40.28
CA SER A 329 -1.80 -7.00 -39.89
C SER A 329 -1.96 -8.46 -40.31
N ASP A 330 -1.43 -8.84 -41.46
CA ASP A 330 -1.49 -10.21 -41.94
C ASP A 330 -0.47 -11.09 -41.23
N GLU A 331 0.72 -10.56 -40.91
CA GLU A 331 1.67 -11.21 -39.99
C GLU A 331 1.01 -11.50 -38.64
N LEU A 332 0.32 -10.52 -38.04
CA LEU A 332 -0.39 -10.72 -36.77
C LEU A 332 -1.50 -11.77 -36.86
N LYS A 333 -2.25 -11.85 -37.97
CA LYS A 333 -3.29 -12.88 -38.16
C LYS A 333 -2.71 -14.27 -38.34
N ASN A 334 -1.58 -14.37 -39.01
CA ASN A 334 -0.92 -15.63 -39.30
C ASN A 334 -0.06 -16.13 -38.13
N SER A 335 0.32 -15.23 -37.20
CA SER A 335 1.01 -15.61 -35.97
C SER A 335 0.11 -16.41 -35.04
N SER A 336 0.61 -17.56 -34.56
CA SER A 336 -0.11 -18.37 -33.58
C SER A 336 -0.01 -17.74 -32.19
N THR A 337 -0.87 -18.14 -31.25
CA THR A 337 -0.81 -17.66 -29.86
C THR A 337 0.50 -18.00 -29.14
N LEU A 338 1.31 -18.92 -29.69
CA LEU A 338 2.64 -19.28 -29.19
C LEU A 338 3.73 -18.31 -29.66
N ASP A 339 3.53 -17.64 -30.80
CA ASP A 339 4.51 -16.73 -31.42
C ASP A 339 4.45 -15.33 -30.82
N LEU A 340 3.35 -15.01 -30.13
CA LEU A 340 3.09 -13.73 -29.49
C LEU A 340 3.32 -13.81 -27.99
N ALA A 341 3.86 -12.75 -27.40
CA ALA A 341 3.94 -12.64 -25.96
C ALA A 341 2.55 -12.45 -25.34
N GLY A 342 2.20 -13.34 -24.41
CA GLY A 342 0.95 -13.34 -23.65
C GLY A 342 1.05 -12.63 -22.30
N PRO A 343 -0.06 -12.51 -21.55
CA PRO A 343 -0.09 -11.82 -20.25
C PRO A 343 0.89 -12.35 -19.20
N GLN A 344 1.29 -13.62 -19.30
CA GLN A 344 2.24 -14.24 -18.38
C GLN A 344 3.69 -13.89 -18.71
N ASP A 345 4.01 -13.56 -19.96
CA ASP A 345 5.36 -13.16 -20.40
C ASP A 345 5.73 -11.76 -19.91
N PHE A 346 4.71 -10.94 -19.59
CA PHE A 346 4.87 -9.67 -18.90
C PHE A 346 5.10 -9.81 -17.39
N LYS A 347 4.83 -11.00 -16.80
CA LYS A 347 5.10 -11.24 -15.39
C LYS A 347 6.54 -11.69 -15.22
N ARG A 348 7.36 -10.84 -14.63
CA ARG A 348 8.67 -11.24 -14.13
C ARG A 348 8.50 -12.13 -12.91
N TYR A 349 8.64 -13.43 -13.09
CA TYR A 349 9.15 -14.28 -12.03
C TYR A 349 10.62 -13.90 -11.87
N LEU A 350 11.10 -13.68 -10.65
CA LEU A 350 12.52 -13.67 -10.32
C LEU A 350 13.11 -15.00 -10.81
N ARG A 351 13.47 -15.11 -12.09
CA ARG A 351 14.21 -16.26 -12.59
C ARG A 351 15.61 -16.10 -12.02
N PRO A 352 16.16 -17.11 -11.32
CA PRO A 352 17.57 -17.09 -10.98
C PRO A 352 18.33 -16.98 -12.30
N HIS A 353 19.25 -16.02 -12.40
CA HIS A 353 20.20 -15.98 -13.50
C HIS A 353 20.78 -17.39 -13.67
N ARG A 354 20.53 -18.02 -14.82
CA ARG A 354 21.32 -19.18 -15.22
C ARG A 354 22.72 -18.63 -15.48
N ARG A 355 23.65 -19.12 -14.68
CA ARG A 355 25.09 -18.85 -14.74
C ARG A 355 25.65 -19.08 -16.13
#